data_AF-A0A369P4L2-F1
#
_entry.id   AF-A0A369P4L2-F1
#
_cell.length_a   1.000
_cell.length_b   1.000
_cell.length_c   1.000
_cell.angle_alpha   90.00
_cell.angle_beta   90.00
_cell.angle_gamma   90.00
#
_symmetry.space_group_name_H-M   'P 1'
#
loop_
_entity.id
_entity.type
_entity.pdbx_description
1 polymer ?
#
loop_
_entity_poly.entity_id
_entity_poly.type
_entity_poly.pdbx_seq_one_letter_code
_entity_poly.pdbx_strand_id
1 'polypeptide(L)'
;MTFSTERLLLLQRLYRLLTRTALALGDMTLIESACLALAAQQEAGALPTEATAILGIERVQFDGAVALLEGREQVRWERSSRDRRTFAFRITAKGAEAAAFLDEALAIALINRSRFLTEEGFDRLVSLLHQCFAGVESGSDTCLLPAAALGRLGSFGAALAQAGAQLGMPSGQVMTLALLKRAEGFVNATSLVTALDLSLPAVRLQIEGLTEKGLVKLGSSPNEVLLEPSGAQRLEAVLAHEAVGRVRTAFVTSQGSDASRAEAFDELMSLLDYVLDGQMEEVPSVAIAPLGAMAGSRPSTLAALYALLARLFSYPERRQAEDHTSIELLRQVRELLEGLGSREGLPVDVAMRFEAWAAKSPTVRGSDLRAEFTRLFYGYPRLVPLTGSRWVTQGRTEFSLAHGERAAVGLEYRKLGLKNRPGNGDPFDALVSELDFLSYVTSLEARAFEGGDAGSAREWELLRLDFCAHHFGELASGVAQAITQHSDNAFLALYAWLLDLVADGVA
;
A
#
# COMPACT_ATOMS: atom_id res chain seq x y z
N MET A 1 7.38 3.20 31.29
CA MET A 1 7.28 3.72 29.91
C MET A 1 6.32 4.89 29.87
N THR A 2 6.75 6.06 29.44
CA THR A 2 5.88 7.21 29.19
C THR A 2 5.29 7.08 27.78
N PHE A 3 3.96 7.07 27.67
CA PHE A 3 3.28 7.05 26.37
C PHE A 3 3.47 8.41 25.68
N SER A 4 4.41 8.47 24.73
CA SER A 4 4.77 9.72 24.04
C SER A 4 3.68 10.16 23.05
N THR A 5 3.68 11.45 22.71
CA THR A 5 2.84 12.02 21.65
C THR A 5 3.02 11.28 20.31
N GLU A 6 4.22 10.77 20.04
CA GLU A 6 4.53 10.00 18.83
C GLU A 6 3.78 8.67 18.78
N ARG A 7 3.80 7.89 19.88
CA ARG A 7 3.05 6.63 19.96
C ARG A 7 1.55 6.85 19.81
N LEU A 8 1.04 7.95 20.37
CA LEU A 8 -0.36 8.35 20.19
C LEU A 8 -0.68 8.64 18.72
N LEU A 9 0.16 9.42 18.03
CA LEU A 9 -0.02 9.74 16.61
C LEU A 9 -0.07 8.47 15.76
N LEU A 10 0.85 7.52 16.00
CA LEU A 10 0.90 6.25 15.27
C LEU A 10 -0.35 5.40 15.50
N LEU A 11 -0.74 5.19 16.76
CA LEU A 11 -1.95 4.42 17.08
C LEU A 11 -3.21 5.07 16.54
N GLN A 12 -3.32 6.40 16.60
CA GLN A 12 -4.46 7.11 16.06
C GLN A 12 -4.50 7.06 14.52
N ARG A 13 -3.34 7.08 13.84
CA ARG A 13 -3.26 6.92 12.38
C ARG A 13 -3.66 5.52 11.97
N LEU A 14 -3.15 4.50 12.67
CA LEU A 14 -3.54 3.11 12.47
C LEU A 14 -5.04 2.92 12.69
N TYR A 15 -5.60 3.43 13.79
CA TYR A 15 -7.03 3.40 14.07
C TYR A 15 -7.85 4.02 12.93
N ARG A 16 -7.47 5.21 12.43
CA ARG A 16 -8.20 5.90 11.35
C ARG A 16 -8.12 5.14 10.03
N LEU A 17 -6.96 4.57 9.71
CA LEU A 17 -6.79 3.72 8.54
C LEU A 17 -7.75 2.54 8.59
N LEU A 18 -7.66 1.73 9.64
CA LEU A 18 -8.44 0.49 9.75
C LEU A 18 -9.94 0.79 9.85
N THR A 19 -10.33 1.84 10.59
CA THR A 19 -11.74 2.26 10.69
C THR A 19 -12.29 2.71 9.34
N ARG A 20 -11.52 3.50 8.57
CA ARG A 20 -11.94 3.94 7.23
C ARG A 20 -12.14 2.75 6.29
N THR A 21 -11.22 1.78 6.33
CA THR A 21 -11.31 0.57 5.52
C THR A 21 -12.50 -0.30 5.93
N ALA A 22 -12.67 -0.56 7.23
CA ALA A 22 -13.78 -1.34 7.77
C ALA A 22 -15.14 -0.73 7.41
N LEU A 23 -15.27 0.59 7.51
CA LEU A 23 -16.48 1.31 7.12
C LEU A 23 -16.70 1.27 5.61
N ALA A 24 -15.66 1.48 4.80
CA ALA A 24 -15.81 1.57 3.35
C ALA A 24 -16.12 0.22 2.67
N LEU A 25 -15.63 -0.89 3.26
CA LEU A 25 -15.73 -2.21 2.65
C LEU A 25 -16.72 -3.13 3.36
N GLY A 26 -16.89 -2.99 4.68
CA GLY A 26 -17.80 -3.85 5.47
C GLY A 26 -18.99 -3.13 6.06
N ASP A 27 -19.12 -1.81 5.92
CA ASP A 27 -20.08 -0.98 6.63
C ASP A 27 -20.02 -1.19 8.17
N MET A 28 -18.82 -1.46 8.69
CA MET A 28 -18.61 -1.79 10.10
C MET A 28 -17.71 -0.79 10.81
N THR A 29 -18.02 -0.54 12.08
CA THR A 29 -17.05 0.09 12.98
C THR A 29 -15.91 -0.87 13.32
N LEU A 30 -14.79 -0.34 13.82
CA LEU A 30 -13.66 -1.19 14.23
C LEU A 30 -14.01 -2.10 15.43
N ILE A 31 -14.94 -1.66 16.30
CA ILE A 31 -15.46 -2.46 17.42
C ILE A 31 -16.35 -3.59 16.90
N GLU A 32 -17.23 -3.33 15.93
CA GLU A 32 -17.99 -4.39 15.24
C GLU A 32 -17.07 -5.40 14.57
N SER A 33 -16.05 -4.91 13.87
CA SER A 33 -15.04 -5.76 13.22
C SER A 33 -14.30 -6.64 14.23
N ALA A 34 -13.96 -6.08 15.40
CA ALA A 34 -13.32 -6.83 16.48
C ALA A 34 -14.22 -7.92 17.07
N CYS A 35 -15.51 -7.63 17.30
CA CYS A 35 -16.48 -8.61 17.77
C CYS A 35 -16.68 -9.75 16.75
N LEU A 36 -16.77 -9.41 15.46
CA LEU A 36 -16.92 -10.38 14.38
C LEU A 36 -15.68 -11.28 14.24
N ALA A 37 -14.48 -10.68 14.26
CA ALA A 37 -13.21 -11.42 14.24
C ALA A 37 -13.07 -12.35 15.44
N LEU A 38 -13.47 -11.91 16.65
CA LEU A 38 -13.45 -12.76 17.83
C LEU A 38 -14.39 -13.96 17.70
N ALA A 39 -15.59 -13.76 17.15
CA ALA A 39 -16.52 -14.85 16.89
C ALA A 39 -15.97 -15.86 15.87
N ALA A 40 -15.20 -15.39 14.89
CA ALA A 40 -14.53 -16.24 13.89
C ALA A 40 -13.39 -17.07 14.50
N GLN A 41 -12.64 -16.48 15.43
CA GLN A 41 -11.52 -17.12 16.12
C GLN A 41 -11.96 -18.14 17.18
N GLN A 42 -13.22 -18.11 17.65
CA GLN A 42 -13.74 -19.01 18.67
C GLN A 42 -14.86 -19.91 18.15
N GLU A 43 -14.52 -21.12 17.69
CA GLU A 43 -15.49 -22.09 17.17
C GLU A 43 -16.64 -22.40 18.13
N ALA A 44 -16.35 -22.41 19.44
CA ALA A 44 -17.33 -22.67 20.50
C ALA A 44 -18.23 -21.47 20.84
N GLY A 45 -17.99 -20.31 20.22
CA GLY A 45 -18.56 -19.03 20.60
C GLY A 45 -17.86 -18.43 21.82
N ALA A 46 -17.97 -17.10 21.97
CA ALA A 46 -17.36 -16.36 23.06
C ALA A 46 -18.42 -15.92 24.09
N LEU A 47 -18.09 -16.03 25.38
CA LEU A 47 -18.95 -15.48 26.42
C LEU A 47 -18.84 -13.96 26.46
N PRO A 48 -19.91 -13.24 26.84
CA PRO A 48 -19.91 -11.78 26.77
C PRO A 48 -18.88 -11.12 27.69
N THR A 49 -18.64 -11.70 28.87
CA THR A 49 -17.61 -11.25 29.83
C THR A 49 -16.20 -11.52 29.33
N GLU A 50 -15.97 -12.71 28.77
CA GLU A 50 -14.69 -13.10 28.16
C GLU A 50 -14.37 -12.20 26.98
N ALA A 51 -15.34 -11.95 26.10
CA ALA A 51 -15.16 -11.10 24.94
C ALA A 51 -14.81 -9.66 25.29
N THR A 52 -15.49 -9.05 26.26
CA THR A 52 -15.14 -7.69 26.72
C THR A 52 -13.72 -7.63 27.28
N ALA A 53 -13.26 -8.68 27.97
CA ALA A 53 -11.92 -8.76 28.53
C ALA A 53 -10.84 -8.94 27.44
N ILE A 54 -11.08 -9.82 26.46
CA ILE A 54 -10.17 -10.06 25.33
C ILE A 54 -10.04 -8.81 24.45
N LEU A 55 -11.18 -8.19 24.11
CA LEU A 55 -11.22 -7.03 23.21
C LEU A 55 -10.77 -5.74 23.91
N GLY A 56 -10.80 -5.68 25.24
CA GLY A 56 -10.47 -4.47 25.99
C GLY A 56 -11.47 -3.32 25.75
N ILE A 57 -12.75 -3.67 25.59
CA ILE A 57 -13.85 -2.73 25.34
C ILE A 57 -14.86 -2.73 26.49
N GLU A 58 -15.61 -1.64 26.64
CA GLU A 58 -16.67 -1.56 27.64
C GLU A 58 -17.87 -2.42 27.26
N ARG A 59 -18.62 -2.87 28.28
CA ARG A 59 -19.79 -3.73 28.09
C ARG A 59 -20.83 -3.13 27.14
N VAL A 60 -21.08 -1.84 27.27
CA VAL A 60 -22.04 -1.10 26.44
C VAL A 60 -21.62 -1.08 24.97
N GLN A 61 -20.31 -0.95 24.69
CA GLN A 61 -19.77 -0.98 23.33
C GLN A 61 -19.94 -2.35 22.70
N PHE A 62 -19.64 -3.41 23.47
CA PHE A 62 -19.83 -4.79 23.04
C PHE A 62 -21.30 -5.09 22.71
N ASP A 63 -22.22 -4.76 23.62
CA ASP A 63 -23.64 -5.08 23.45
C ASP A 63 -24.23 -4.34 22.23
N GLY A 64 -23.85 -3.08 22.01
CA GLY A 64 -24.25 -2.33 20.82
C GLY A 64 -23.71 -2.92 19.51
N ALA A 65 -22.43 -3.31 19.49
CA ALA A 65 -21.80 -3.91 18.32
C ALA A 65 -22.42 -5.27 17.97
N VAL A 66 -22.62 -6.14 18.96
CA VAL A 66 -23.20 -7.47 18.75
C VAL A 66 -24.66 -7.39 18.30
N ALA A 67 -25.44 -6.44 18.81
CA ALA A 67 -26.82 -6.23 18.34
C ALA A 67 -26.88 -5.87 16.84
N LEU A 68 -25.95 -5.06 16.34
CA LEU A 68 -25.85 -4.73 14.92
C LEU A 68 -25.44 -5.95 14.08
N LEU A 69 -24.46 -6.72 14.55
CA LEU A 69 -24.01 -7.94 13.86
C LEU A 69 -25.10 -9.02 13.85
N GLU A 70 -25.87 -9.15 14.91
CA GLU A 70 -27.03 -10.04 15.00
C GLU A 70 -28.13 -9.61 14.03
N GLY A 71 -28.43 -8.30 13.96
CA GLY A 71 -29.36 -7.74 12.99
C GLY A 71 -28.93 -7.95 11.53
N ARG A 72 -27.62 -8.07 11.28
CA ARG A 72 -27.03 -8.44 9.98
C ARG A 72 -26.95 -9.95 9.74
N GLU A 73 -27.40 -10.77 10.69
CA GLU A 73 -27.32 -12.24 10.68
C GLU A 73 -25.89 -12.79 10.62
N GLN A 74 -24.90 -12.02 11.06
CA GLN A 74 -23.48 -12.40 11.04
C GLN A 74 -23.07 -13.15 12.31
N VAL A 75 -23.79 -12.91 13.40
CA VAL A 75 -23.65 -13.64 14.66
C VAL A 75 -25.01 -14.07 15.17
N ARG A 76 -25.04 -15.07 16.05
CA ARG A 76 -26.24 -15.52 16.75
C ARG A 76 -25.92 -15.90 18.19
N TRP A 77 -26.90 -15.78 19.07
CA TRP A 77 -26.81 -16.26 20.45
C TRP A 77 -27.15 -17.75 20.53
N GLU A 78 -26.23 -18.54 21.09
CA GLU A 78 -26.44 -19.95 21.38
C GLU A 78 -26.13 -20.24 22.85
N ARG A 79 -26.68 -21.33 23.39
CA ARG A 79 -26.25 -21.82 24.71
C ARG A 79 -24.79 -22.24 24.63
N SER A 80 -23.99 -21.75 25.58
CA SER A 80 -22.58 -22.10 25.62
C SER A 80 -22.40 -23.61 25.83
N SER A 81 -21.49 -24.20 25.05
CA SER A 81 -21.10 -25.60 25.18
C SER A 81 -20.28 -25.86 26.45
N ARG A 82 -19.63 -24.82 26.99
CA ARG A 82 -18.83 -24.84 28.22
C ARG A 82 -19.69 -24.68 29.48
N ASP A 83 -20.71 -23.83 29.42
CA ASP A 83 -21.70 -23.66 30.49
C ASP A 83 -23.11 -23.44 29.91
N ARG A 84 -23.97 -24.46 30.02
CA ARG A 84 -25.34 -24.44 29.48
C ARG A 84 -26.27 -23.40 30.11
N ARG A 85 -25.85 -22.76 31.21
CA ARG A 85 -26.61 -21.67 31.87
C ARG A 85 -26.36 -20.31 31.23
N THR A 86 -25.31 -20.18 30.43
CA THR A 86 -24.91 -18.93 29.78
C THR A 86 -25.09 -19.00 28.26
N PHE A 87 -25.12 -17.84 27.64
CA PHE A 87 -25.20 -17.70 26.19
C PHE A 87 -23.86 -17.19 25.66
N ALA A 88 -23.37 -17.83 24.61
CA ALA A 88 -22.22 -17.39 23.84
C ALA A 88 -22.72 -16.84 22.49
N PHE A 89 -22.11 -15.75 22.02
CA PHE A 89 -22.36 -15.31 20.65
C PHE A 89 -21.42 -16.09 19.73
N ARG A 90 -21.98 -16.58 18.63
CA ARG A 90 -21.28 -17.44 17.70
C ARG A 90 -21.43 -16.92 16.28
N ILE A 91 -20.38 -17.10 15.50
CA ILE A 91 -20.37 -16.72 14.09
C ILE A 91 -21.32 -17.59 13.27
N THR A 92 -22.01 -16.98 12.30
CA THR A 92 -22.79 -17.69 11.27
C THR A 92 -21.93 -17.91 10.02
N ALA A 93 -22.41 -18.67 9.03
CA ALA A 93 -21.71 -18.79 7.74
C ALA A 93 -21.50 -17.42 7.06
N LYS A 94 -22.56 -16.59 7.05
CA LYS A 94 -22.53 -15.21 6.53
C LYS A 94 -21.54 -14.34 7.31
N GLY A 95 -21.46 -14.53 8.62
CA GLY A 95 -20.47 -13.86 9.46
C GLY A 95 -19.05 -14.28 9.14
N ALA A 96 -18.80 -15.57 8.89
CA ALA A 96 -17.48 -16.09 8.59
C ALA A 96 -16.95 -15.55 7.25
N GLU A 97 -17.80 -15.49 6.22
CA GLU A 97 -17.47 -14.85 4.94
C GLU A 97 -17.14 -13.36 5.11
N ALA A 98 -17.97 -12.64 5.88
CA ALA A 98 -17.74 -11.23 6.17
C ALA A 98 -16.45 -11.00 6.98
N ALA A 99 -16.14 -11.87 7.93
CA ALA A 99 -14.92 -11.81 8.73
C ALA A 99 -13.67 -12.01 7.87
N ALA A 100 -13.67 -13.03 7.00
CA ALA A 100 -12.56 -13.32 6.10
C ALA A 100 -12.31 -12.17 5.11
N PHE A 101 -13.38 -11.65 4.50
CA PHE A 101 -13.31 -10.50 3.60
C PHE A 101 -12.76 -9.24 4.31
N LEU A 102 -13.22 -8.96 5.53
CA LEU A 102 -12.74 -7.81 6.30
C LEU A 102 -11.28 -7.96 6.71
N ASP A 103 -10.86 -9.15 7.13
CA ASP A 103 -9.47 -9.43 7.51
C ASP A 103 -8.51 -9.19 6.33
N GLU A 104 -8.85 -9.71 5.14
CA GLU A 104 -8.11 -9.48 3.90
C GLU A 104 -8.10 -8.00 3.51
N ALA A 105 -9.25 -7.32 3.56
CA ALA A 105 -9.37 -5.91 3.23
C ALA A 105 -8.51 -5.00 4.13
N LEU A 106 -8.48 -5.28 5.43
CA LEU A 106 -7.69 -4.53 6.40
C LEU A 106 -6.19 -4.79 6.20
N ALA A 107 -5.80 -6.02 5.90
CA ALA A 107 -4.43 -6.37 5.53
C ALA A 107 -3.96 -5.62 4.27
N ILE A 108 -4.77 -5.64 3.20
CA ILE A 108 -4.49 -4.89 1.97
C ILE A 108 -4.34 -3.39 2.25
N ALA A 109 -5.17 -2.82 3.13
CA ALA A 109 -5.06 -1.41 3.49
C ALA A 109 -3.76 -1.07 4.23
N LEU A 110 -3.24 -1.98 5.05
CA LEU A 110 -1.93 -1.81 5.72
C LEU A 110 -0.78 -1.91 4.72
N ILE A 111 -0.82 -2.92 3.83
CA ILE A 111 0.18 -3.10 2.78
C ILE A 111 0.22 -1.87 1.88
N ASN A 112 -0.94 -1.37 1.44
CA ASN A 112 -1.02 -0.20 0.55
C ASN A 112 -0.54 1.11 1.19
N ARG A 113 -0.43 1.20 2.52
CA ARG A 113 0.07 2.41 3.20
C ARG A 113 1.58 2.56 3.13
N SER A 114 2.30 1.45 3.04
CA SER A 114 3.74 1.46 2.89
C SER A 114 4.16 0.72 1.65
N ARG A 115 4.63 1.49 0.67
CA ARG A 115 5.19 0.97 -0.58
C ARG A 115 6.45 0.12 -0.38
N PHE A 116 6.96 0.02 0.86
CA PHE A 116 8.16 -0.73 1.20
C PHE A 116 7.92 -1.86 2.21
N LEU A 117 6.67 -2.09 2.62
CA LEU A 117 6.36 -3.23 3.49
C LEU A 117 6.51 -4.52 2.68
N THR A 118 7.62 -5.23 2.90
CA THR A 118 7.87 -6.55 2.31
C THR A 118 6.91 -7.58 2.90
N GLU A 119 6.75 -8.73 2.24
CA GLU A 119 6.00 -9.88 2.79
C GLU A 119 6.51 -10.26 4.18
N GLU A 120 7.84 -10.38 4.34
CA GLU A 120 8.49 -10.62 5.64
C GLU A 120 8.18 -9.51 6.68
N GLY A 121 8.16 -8.25 6.25
CA GLY A 121 7.80 -7.12 7.11
C GLY A 121 6.34 -7.13 7.53
N PHE A 122 5.44 -7.58 6.65
CA PHE A 122 4.02 -7.75 6.95
C PHE A 122 3.79 -8.94 7.89
N ASP A 123 4.42 -10.08 7.65
CA ASP A 123 4.37 -11.24 8.55
C ASP A 123 4.92 -10.89 9.94
N ARG A 124 5.99 -10.09 9.97
CA ARG A 124 6.53 -9.56 11.23
C ARG A 124 5.54 -8.61 11.91
N LEU A 125 4.89 -7.72 11.17
CA LEU A 125 3.84 -6.84 11.70
C LEU A 125 2.70 -7.64 12.33
N VAL A 126 2.18 -8.64 11.61
CA VAL A 126 1.11 -9.53 12.08
C VAL A 126 1.55 -10.28 13.34
N SER A 127 2.75 -10.85 13.33
CA SER A 127 3.33 -11.56 14.48
C SER A 127 3.45 -10.64 15.70
N LEU A 128 3.92 -9.40 15.51
CA LEU A 128 4.03 -8.42 16.58
C LEU A 128 2.66 -7.98 17.10
N LEU A 129 1.65 -7.83 16.23
CA LEU A 129 0.28 -7.54 16.65
C LEU A 129 -0.29 -8.68 17.51
N HIS A 130 -0.11 -9.93 17.10
CA HIS A 130 -0.50 -11.09 17.92
C HIS A 130 0.29 -11.14 19.23
N GLN A 131 1.61 -10.95 19.21
CA GLN A 131 2.43 -10.97 20.41
C GLN A 131 2.08 -9.85 21.41
N CYS A 132 1.74 -8.66 20.91
CA CYS A 132 1.40 -7.50 21.74
C CYS A 132 -0.02 -7.56 22.31
N PHE A 133 -0.96 -8.14 21.57
CA PHE A 133 -2.39 -8.01 21.85
C PHE A 133 -3.12 -9.32 22.13
N ALA A 134 -2.61 -10.46 21.65
CA ALA A 134 -3.21 -11.75 21.90
C ALA A 134 -2.83 -12.29 23.31
N GLY A 135 -3.78 -12.93 23.97
CA GLY A 135 -3.54 -13.66 25.21
C GLY A 135 -2.72 -14.93 24.94
N VAL A 136 -2.08 -15.49 25.98
CA VAL A 136 -1.23 -16.70 25.91
C VAL A 136 -1.97 -17.95 25.39
N GLU A 137 -3.30 -17.88 25.19
CA GLU A 137 -4.18 -19.01 24.84
C GLU A 137 -5.07 -18.76 23.60
N SER A 138 -4.70 -17.89 22.66
CA SER A 138 -5.42 -17.81 21.37
C SER A 138 -4.83 -18.81 20.36
N GLY A 139 -5.28 -20.05 20.44
CA GLY A 139 -4.81 -21.17 19.61
C GLY A 139 -5.23 -21.15 18.13
N SER A 140 -5.23 -20.02 17.44
CA SER A 140 -5.42 -20.03 15.98
C SER A 140 -4.79 -18.81 15.28
N ASP A 141 -3.69 -19.03 14.56
CA ASP A 141 -3.12 -18.13 13.55
C ASP A 141 -4.01 -18.06 12.28
N THR A 142 -5.34 -18.04 12.45
CA THR A 142 -6.31 -18.12 11.35
C THR A 142 -6.70 -16.76 10.77
N CYS A 143 -6.22 -15.67 11.36
CA CYS A 143 -6.52 -14.30 10.94
C CYS A 143 -5.27 -13.42 10.96
N LEU A 144 -5.19 -12.52 10.00
CA LEU A 144 -4.10 -11.57 9.82
C LEU A 144 -4.13 -10.50 10.90
N LEU A 145 -5.31 -10.05 11.33
CA LEU A 145 -5.44 -9.06 12.40
C LEU A 145 -6.13 -9.65 13.65
N PRO A 146 -5.44 -9.69 14.81
CA PRO A 146 -6.04 -10.22 16.03
C PRO A 146 -7.23 -9.39 16.48
N ALA A 147 -8.31 -10.06 16.91
CA ALA A 147 -9.52 -9.39 17.36
C ALA A 147 -9.24 -8.46 18.56
N ALA A 148 -8.33 -8.88 19.45
CA ALA A 148 -7.88 -8.08 20.58
C ALA A 148 -7.20 -6.77 20.15
N ALA A 149 -6.40 -6.78 19.07
CA ALA A 149 -5.78 -5.55 18.56
C ALA A 149 -6.84 -4.59 18.00
N LEU A 150 -7.79 -5.10 17.20
CA LEU A 150 -8.90 -4.31 16.66
C LEU A 150 -9.74 -3.70 17.79
N GLY A 151 -10.07 -4.50 18.82
CA GLY A 151 -10.84 -4.07 19.98
C GLY A 151 -10.14 -2.95 20.76
N ARG A 152 -8.83 -3.12 21.05
CA ARG A 152 -8.05 -2.10 21.78
C ARG A 152 -7.84 -0.82 20.99
N LEU A 153 -7.62 -0.92 19.67
CA LEU A 153 -7.55 0.24 18.79
C LEU A 153 -8.91 0.96 18.72
N GLY A 154 -10.01 0.22 18.64
CA GLY A 154 -11.37 0.77 18.67
C GLY A 154 -11.67 1.49 19.99
N SER A 155 -11.30 0.87 21.12
CA SER A 155 -11.41 1.44 22.46
C SER A 155 -10.61 2.73 22.60
N PHE A 156 -9.38 2.74 22.09
CA PHE A 156 -8.52 3.92 22.04
C PHE A 156 -9.14 5.06 21.22
N GLY A 157 -9.62 4.77 20.01
CA GLY A 157 -10.27 5.76 19.15
C GLY A 157 -11.53 6.36 19.78
N ALA A 158 -12.34 5.53 20.45
CA ALA A 158 -13.53 5.97 21.18
C ALA A 158 -13.17 6.86 22.39
N ALA A 159 -12.16 6.47 23.18
CA ALA A 159 -11.69 7.25 24.33
C ALA A 159 -11.14 8.62 23.90
N LEU A 160 -10.39 8.67 22.79
CA LEU A 160 -9.86 9.93 22.25
C LEU A 160 -10.98 10.83 21.72
N ALA A 161 -11.98 10.25 21.03
CA ALA A 161 -13.14 10.99 20.55
C ALA A 161 -13.97 11.57 21.72
N GLN A 162 -14.17 10.80 22.79
CA GLN A 162 -14.86 11.25 24.00
C GLN A 162 -14.10 12.40 24.68
N ALA A 163 -12.79 12.24 24.90
CA ALA A 163 -11.95 13.27 25.52
C ALA A 163 -11.92 14.56 24.69
N GLY A 164 -11.78 14.43 23.38
CA GLY A 164 -11.84 15.55 22.45
C GLY A 164 -13.19 16.26 22.48
N ALA A 165 -14.30 15.51 22.40
CA ALA A 165 -15.65 16.08 22.39
C ALA A 165 -15.96 16.90 23.64
N GLN A 166 -15.55 16.44 24.83
CA GLN A 166 -15.70 17.20 26.07
C GLN A 166 -14.94 18.53 26.08
N LEU A 167 -13.83 18.60 25.34
CA LEU A 167 -13.02 19.79 25.17
C LEU A 167 -13.36 20.55 23.88
N GLY A 168 -14.47 20.21 23.22
CA GLY A 168 -14.96 20.87 22.01
C GLY A 168 -14.05 20.66 20.80
N MET A 169 -13.30 19.55 20.74
CA MET A 169 -12.36 19.24 19.65
C MET A 169 -12.66 17.87 19.03
N PRO A 170 -12.98 17.77 17.74
CA PRO A 170 -13.03 16.49 17.06
C PRO A 170 -11.64 15.84 17.02
N SER A 171 -11.60 14.50 16.92
CA SER A 171 -10.36 13.72 16.89
C SER A 171 -9.40 14.13 15.77
N GLY A 172 -9.92 14.66 14.65
CA GLY A 172 -9.10 15.25 13.59
C GLY A 172 -8.31 16.48 14.05
N GLN A 173 -8.93 17.38 14.80
CA GLN A 173 -8.26 18.56 15.37
C GLN A 173 -7.24 18.17 16.43
N VAL A 174 -7.52 17.15 17.25
CA VAL A 174 -6.55 16.59 18.22
C VAL A 174 -5.30 16.10 17.50
N MET A 175 -5.47 15.39 16.37
CA MET A 175 -4.37 14.91 15.55
C MET A 175 -3.54 16.06 14.96
N THR A 176 -4.21 17.09 14.44
CA THR A 176 -3.54 18.28 13.90
C THR A 176 -2.69 18.97 14.95
N LEU A 177 -3.20 19.16 16.18
CA LEU A 177 -2.40 19.72 17.28
C LEU A 177 -1.20 18.85 17.65
N ALA A 178 -1.37 17.52 17.65
CA ALA A 178 -0.28 16.59 17.94
C ALA A 178 0.83 16.62 16.87
N LEU A 179 0.46 16.74 15.59
CA LEU A 179 1.42 16.91 14.48
C LEU A 179 2.16 18.25 14.57
N LEU A 180 1.45 19.34 14.86
CA LEU A 180 2.07 20.64 15.06
C LEU A 180 2.99 20.66 16.29
N LYS A 181 2.63 19.94 17.36
CA LYS A 181 3.47 19.79 18.55
C LYS A 181 4.77 19.06 18.26
N ARG A 182 4.74 18.04 17.39
CA ARG A 182 5.94 17.28 16.95
C ARG A 182 6.91 18.13 16.14
N ALA A 183 6.41 19.07 15.33
CA ALA A 183 7.23 19.84 14.41
C ALA A 183 8.02 21.00 15.06
N GLU A 184 7.70 21.38 16.30
CA GLU A 184 8.36 22.45 17.09
C GLU A 184 8.49 23.81 16.35
N GLY A 185 7.72 24.05 15.29
CA GLY A 185 7.84 25.21 14.41
C GLY A 185 6.68 25.37 13.44
N PHE A 186 6.82 26.28 12.48
CA PHE A 186 5.79 26.50 11.46
C PHE A 186 5.68 25.27 10.56
N VAL A 187 4.46 24.77 10.38
CA VAL A 187 4.16 23.62 9.51
C VAL A 187 3.33 24.10 8.34
N ASN A 188 3.70 23.65 7.14
CA ASN A 188 2.90 23.91 5.95
C ASN A 188 1.64 23.02 5.98
N ALA A 189 0.46 23.60 5.73
CA ALA A 189 -0.80 22.88 5.62
C ALA A 189 -0.75 21.73 4.61
N THR A 190 0.08 21.84 3.57
CA THR A 190 0.32 20.77 2.58
C THR A 190 0.97 19.54 3.21
N SER A 191 1.88 19.71 4.18
CA SER A 191 2.50 18.60 4.91
C SER A 191 1.48 17.85 5.79
N LEU A 192 0.43 18.55 6.24
CA LEU A 192 -0.65 17.95 7.04
C LEU A 192 -1.64 17.14 6.18
N VAL A 193 -1.75 17.40 4.87
CA VAL A 193 -2.62 16.65 3.93
C VAL A 193 -2.28 15.16 3.96
N THR A 194 -1.00 14.84 3.76
CA THR A 194 -0.51 13.46 3.76
C THR A 194 -0.62 12.83 5.15
N ALA A 195 -0.22 13.58 6.18
CA ALA A 195 -0.21 13.08 7.56
C ALA A 195 -1.62 12.78 8.13
N LEU A 196 -2.64 13.50 7.68
CA LEU A 196 -4.03 13.36 8.12
C LEU A 196 -4.89 12.55 7.15
N ASP A 197 -4.38 12.25 5.96
CA ASP A 197 -5.09 11.61 4.86
C ASP A 197 -6.37 12.36 4.46
N LEU A 198 -6.26 13.68 4.37
CA LEU A 198 -7.35 14.61 4.08
C LEU A 198 -7.00 15.50 2.89
N SER A 199 -8.02 15.98 2.17
CA SER A 199 -7.81 16.98 1.12
C SER A 199 -7.33 18.32 1.72
N LEU A 200 -6.56 19.10 0.95
CA LEU A 200 -6.11 20.43 1.38
C LEU A 200 -7.25 21.35 1.87
N PRO A 201 -8.43 21.40 1.20
CA PRO A 201 -9.57 22.15 1.73
C PRO A 201 -10.06 21.66 3.11
N ALA A 202 -10.09 20.34 3.35
CA ALA A 202 -10.50 19.79 4.64
C ALA A 202 -9.47 20.09 5.75
N VAL A 203 -8.17 20.08 5.41
CA VAL A 203 -7.11 20.50 6.33
C VAL A 203 -7.23 21.99 6.68
N ARG A 204 -7.47 22.85 5.68
CA ARG A 204 -7.70 24.29 5.91
C ARG A 204 -8.89 24.55 6.82
N LEU A 205 -10.01 23.85 6.59
CA LEU A 205 -11.19 23.95 7.46
C LEU A 205 -10.87 23.55 8.92
N GLN A 206 -10.02 22.53 9.13
CA GLN A 206 -9.59 22.17 10.47
C GLN A 206 -8.72 23.26 11.11
N ILE A 207 -7.80 23.85 10.35
CA ILE A 207 -6.92 24.93 10.79
C ILE A 207 -7.75 26.16 11.17
N GLU A 208 -8.69 26.58 10.32
CA GLU A 208 -9.60 27.70 10.58
C GLU A 208 -10.34 27.51 11.91
N GLY A 209 -10.95 26.34 12.12
CA GLY A 209 -11.64 26.04 13.37
C GLY A 209 -10.71 25.91 14.60
N LEU A 210 -9.40 25.70 14.41
CA LEU A 210 -8.40 25.76 15.49
C LEU A 210 -7.93 27.19 15.76
N THR A 211 -7.83 28.02 14.72
CA THR A 211 -7.50 29.45 14.81
C THR A 211 -8.61 30.23 15.52
N GLU A 212 -9.87 29.97 15.21
CA GLU A 212 -11.03 30.56 15.90
C GLU A 212 -11.02 30.25 17.40
N LYS A 213 -10.53 29.07 17.79
CA LYS A 213 -10.38 28.65 19.20
C LYS A 213 -9.11 29.18 19.85
N GLY A 214 -8.28 29.92 19.11
CA GLY A 214 -7.00 30.45 19.58
C GLY A 214 -5.98 29.37 19.92
N LEU A 215 -6.03 28.20 19.26
CA LEU A 215 -5.16 27.05 19.53
C LEU A 215 -3.97 26.97 18.57
N VAL A 216 -4.08 27.62 17.41
CA VAL A 216 -3.01 27.73 16.41
C VAL A 216 -3.03 29.14 15.82
N LYS A 217 -1.87 29.63 15.37
CA LYS A 217 -1.75 30.88 14.62
C LYS A 217 -1.30 30.63 13.19
N LEU A 218 -1.73 31.50 12.28
CA LEU A 218 -1.24 31.51 10.90
C LEU A 218 0.07 32.29 10.82
N GLY A 219 0.98 31.82 9.97
CA GLY A 219 2.25 32.47 9.67
C GLY A 219 2.12 33.62 8.67
N SER A 220 3.26 34.03 8.10
CA SER A 220 3.29 35.07 7.08
C SER A 220 2.66 34.59 5.76
N SER A 221 2.70 33.27 5.52
CA SER A 221 1.95 32.61 4.47
C SER A 221 0.62 32.04 4.99
N PRO A 222 -0.47 32.07 4.19
CA PRO A 222 -1.76 31.50 4.57
C PRO A 222 -1.74 29.96 4.73
N ASN A 223 -0.66 29.31 4.31
CA ASN A 223 -0.46 27.86 4.48
C ASN A 223 0.47 27.53 5.66
N GLU A 224 1.06 28.50 6.34
CA GLU A 224 1.91 28.25 7.49
C GLU A 224 1.09 28.29 8.77
N VAL A 225 1.24 27.26 9.61
CA VAL A 225 0.52 27.13 10.87
C VAL A 225 1.50 26.86 11.99
N LEU A 226 1.37 27.59 13.10
CA LEU A 226 2.14 27.35 14.32
C LEU A 226 1.22 26.99 15.48
N LEU A 227 1.65 26.04 16.30
CA LEU A 227 0.97 25.70 17.54
C LEU A 227 1.08 26.84 18.55
N GLU A 228 -0.04 27.25 19.14
CA GLU A 228 -0.04 28.18 20.28
C GLU A 228 0.09 27.42 21.61
N PRO A 229 0.62 28.04 22.69
CA PRO A 229 0.72 27.40 24.00
C PRO A 229 -0.62 26.89 24.55
N SER A 230 -1.70 27.61 24.27
CA SER A 230 -3.10 27.21 24.55
C SER A 230 -3.48 25.90 23.84
N GLY A 231 -3.05 25.74 22.58
CA GLY A 231 -3.22 24.52 21.80
C GLY A 231 -2.46 23.35 22.39
N ALA A 232 -1.19 23.58 22.78
CA ALA A 232 -0.38 22.57 23.45
C ALA A 232 -0.99 22.13 24.79
N GLN A 233 -1.44 23.08 25.61
CA GLN A 233 -2.11 22.80 26.89
C GLN A 233 -3.41 22.02 26.69
N ARG A 234 -4.18 22.37 25.65
CA ARG A 234 -5.44 21.71 25.36
C ARG A 234 -5.25 20.28 24.83
N LEU A 235 -4.21 20.04 24.03
CA LEU A 235 -3.80 18.69 23.66
C LEU A 235 -3.44 17.88 24.92
N GLU A 236 -2.61 18.42 25.82
CA GLU A 236 -2.26 17.74 27.07
C GLU A 236 -3.50 17.42 27.93
N ALA A 237 -4.49 18.31 27.98
CA ALA A 237 -5.75 18.04 28.68
C ALA A 237 -6.54 16.87 28.08
N VAL A 238 -6.55 16.72 26.74
CA VAL A 238 -7.12 15.53 26.08
C VAL A 238 -6.36 14.27 26.48
N LEU A 239 -5.02 14.32 26.47
CA LEU A 239 -4.17 13.17 26.79
C LEU A 239 -4.24 12.77 28.27
N ALA A 240 -4.50 13.72 29.15
CA ALA A 240 -4.70 13.51 30.58
C ALA A 240 -6.13 13.08 30.94
N HIS A 241 -7.07 13.11 29.99
CA HIS A 241 -8.46 12.74 30.24
C HIS A 241 -8.58 11.29 30.73
N GLU A 242 -9.47 11.06 31.69
CA GLU A 242 -9.60 9.77 32.37
C GLU A 242 -9.82 8.60 31.41
N ALA A 243 -10.68 8.77 30.40
CA ALA A 243 -10.93 7.73 29.39
C ALA A 243 -9.66 7.32 28.63
N VAL A 244 -8.83 8.28 28.22
CA VAL A 244 -7.54 8.01 27.55
C VAL A 244 -6.56 7.40 28.55
N GLY A 245 -6.57 7.88 29.79
CA GLY A 245 -5.77 7.33 30.89
C GLY A 245 -6.09 5.86 31.19
N ARG A 246 -7.36 5.45 31.17
CA ARG A 246 -7.80 4.06 31.38
C ARG A 246 -7.29 3.15 30.28
N VAL A 247 -7.45 3.55 29.01
CA VAL A 247 -6.92 2.78 27.86
C VAL A 247 -5.40 2.69 27.95
N ARG A 248 -4.70 3.81 28.18
CA ARG A 248 -3.24 3.83 28.34
C ARG A 248 -2.77 2.89 29.44
N THR A 249 -3.44 2.90 30.59
CA THR A 249 -3.10 2.03 31.72
C THR A 249 -3.30 0.57 31.34
N ALA A 250 -4.40 0.22 30.66
CA ALA A 250 -4.68 -1.13 30.20
C ALA A 250 -3.67 -1.64 29.16
N PHE A 251 -3.12 -0.77 28.31
CA PHE A 251 -2.01 -1.09 27.40
C PHE A 251 -0.72 -1.35 28.18
N VAL A 252 -0.37 -0.46 29.12
CA VAL A 252 0.88 -0.55 29.90
C VAL A 252 0.87 -1.74 30.87
N THR A 253 -0.24 -2.02 31.54
CA THR A 253 -0.34 -3.14 32.49
C THR A 253 -0.32 -4.50 31.78
N SER A 254 -0.83 -4.60 30.55
CA SER A 254 -0.70 -5.82 29.73
C SER A 254 0.71 -6.09 29.21
N GLN A 255 1.58 -5.06 29.19
CA GLN A 255 2.95 -5.12 28.67
C GLN A 255 3.99 -5.18 29.80
N GLY A 256 3.74 -4.51 30.93
CA GLY A 256 4.70 -4.38 32.04
C GLY A 256 4.95 -5.67 32.84
N SER A 257 4.14 -6.72 32.66
CA SER A 257 4.38 -8.02 33.31
C SER A 257 5.34 -8.94 32.53
N ASP A 258 5.71 -8.58 31.30
CA ASP A 258 6.50 -9.43 30.40
C ASP A 258 7.44 -8.57 29.54
N ALA A 259 8.74 -8.63 29.83
CA ALA A 259 9.76 -7.85 29.12
C ALA A 259 9.76 -8.11 27.60
N SER A 260 9.40 -9.32 27.17
CA SER A 260 9.33 -9.68 25.75
C SER A 260 8.21 -8.95 25.01
N ARG A 261 7.08 -8.68 25.68
CA ARG A 261 5.93 -7.94 25.09
C ARG A 261 6.20 -6.45 25.01
N ALA A 262 6.94 -5.92 25.97
CA ALA A 262 7.42 -4.54 25.95
C ALA A 262 8.34 -4.28 24.74
N GLU A 263 9.32 -5.16 24.51
CA GLU A 263 10.21 -5.08 23.34
C GLU A 263 9.44 -5.25 22.01
N ALA A 264 8.54 -6.23 21.93
CA ALA A 264 7.70 -6.43 20.75
C ALA A 264 6.82 -5.22 20.44
N PHE A 265 6.33 -4.52 21.46
CA PHE A 265 5.53 -3.31 21.27
C PHE A 265 6.36 -2.13 20.77
N ASP A 266 7.59 -1.97 21.26
CA ASP A 266 8.49 -0.94 20.76
C ASP A 266 8.90 -1.22 19.30
N GLU A 267 9.15 -2.49 18.95
CA GLU A 267 9.37 -2.93 17.57
C GLU A 267 8.14 -2.69 16.69
N LEU A 268 6.93 -3.01 17.18
CA LEU A 268 5.67 -2.73 16.50
C LEU A 268 5.51 -1.23 16.20
N MET A 269 5.80 -0.37 17.19
CA MET A 269 5.72 1.08 16.99
C MET A 269 6.73 1.55 15.94
N SER A 270 7.96 1.02 15.94
CA SER A 270 8.97 1.37 14.94
C SER A 270 8.56 0.93 13.52
N LEU A 271 7.97 -0.26 13.40
CA LEU A 271 7.51 -0.78 12.12
C LEU A 271 6.25 -0.05 11.64
N LEU A 272 5.34 0.35 12.54
CA LEU A 272 4.21 1.21 12.21
C LEU A 272 4.64 2.63 11.81
N ASP A 273 5.67 3.20 12.43
CA ASP A 273 6.25 4.48 12.02
C ASP A 273 6.79 4.38 10.59
N TYR A 274 7.54 3.31 10.29
CA TYR A 274 7.95 3.03 8.91
C TYR A 274 6.77 2.87 7.95
N VAL A 275 5.70 2.17 8.38
CA VAL A 275 4.53 1.91 7.53
C VAL A 275 3.68 3.15 7.29
N LEU A 276 3.60 4.06 8.26
CA LEU A 276 2.69 5.20 8.25
C LEU A 276 3.37 6.54 7.91
N ASP A 277 4.68 6.67 8.14
CA ASP A 277 5.47 7.90 7.95
C ASP A 277 6.59 7.80 6.89
N GLY A 278 6.68 6.69 6.13
CA GLY A 278 7.67 6.45 5.05
C GLY A 278 7.63 7.41 3.83
N GLN A 279 7.24 8.66 3.99
CA GLN A 279 7.24 9.73 2.99
C GLN A 279 7.77 11.04 3.60
N MET A 280 9.08 11.16 3.73
CA MET A 280 9.79 12.46 3.79
C MET A 280 11.21 12.32 3.22
N GLU A 281 11.31 12.11 1.91
CA GLU A 281 12.41 12.71 1.13
C GLU A 281 11.75 13.27 -0.14
N GLU A 282 11.79 14.60 -0.28
CA GLU A 282 11.44 15.29 -1.52
C GLU A 282 12.38 14.76 -2.63
N VAL A 283 11.89 13.81 -3.43
CA VAL A 283 12.49 13.51 -4.71
C VAL A 283 11.83 14.44 -5.74
N PRO A 284 12.60 15.21 -6.54
CA PRO A 284 12.04 16.16 -7.47
C PRO A 284 11.06 15.46 -8.41
N SER A 285 9.82 15.94 -8.37
CA SER A 285 8.76 15.59 -9.32
C SER A 285 9.27 15.92 -10.73
N VAL A 286 9.72 14.90 -11.47
CA VAL A 286 9.78 14.98 -12.93
C VAL A 286 8.33 14.98 -13.40
N ALA A 287 7.81 16.17 -13.64
CA ALA A 287 6.56 16.36 -14.34
C ALA A 287 6.64 15.58 -15.65
N ILE A 288 5.81 14.55 -15.78
CA ILE A 288 5.58 13.90 -17.07
C ILE A 288 4.83 14.92 -17.92
N ALA A 289 5.56 15.57 -18.81
CA ALA A 289 4.97 16.40 -19.83
C ALA A 289 4.04 15.53 -20.71
N PRO A 290 2.88 16.05 -21.13
CA PRO A 290 2.03 15.35 -22.08
C PRO A 290 2.81 15.15 -23.39
N LEU A 291 3.03 13.89 -23.76
CA LEU A 291 3.69 13.50 -25.01
C LEU A 291 2.77 13.81 -26.20
N GLY A 292 2.84 15.05 -26.67
CA GLY A 292 2.39 15.43 -28.00
C GLY A 292 3.60 15.52 -28.93
N ALA A 293 3.60 14.70 -29.99
CA ALA A 293 4.42 14.76 -31.21
C ALA A 293 5.92 15.06 -31.02
N MET A 294 6.75 14.01 -30.94
CA MET A 294 8.20 14.14 -31.09
C MET A 294 8.69 13.15 -32.15
N ALA A 295 9.23 13.66 -33.25
CA ALA A 295 10.22 12.94 -34.06
C ALA A 295 11.50 12.85 -33.21
N GLY A 296 11.51 11.91 -32.26
CA GLY A 296 12.62 11.68 -31.34
C GLY A 296 13.76 10.89 -32.00
N SER A 297 14.96 10.99 -31.45
CA SER A 297 16.06 10.07 -31.78
C SER A 297 15.69 8.62 -31.42
N ARG A 298 16.34 7.62 -32.05
CA ARG A 298 16.11 6.20 -31.73
C ARG A 298 16.18 5.89 -30.22
N PRO A 299 17.17 6.39 -29.45
CA PRO A 299 17.19 6.20 -28.00
C PRO A 299 16.00 6.82 -27.28
N SER A 300 15.52 7.99 -27.72
CA SER A 300 14.34 8.65 -27.16
C SER A 300 13.08 7.78 -27.34
N THR A 301 12.94 7.19 -28.53
CA THR A 301 11.85 6.26 -28.84
C THR A 301 11.95 4.97 -28.01
N LEU A 302 13.15 4.44 -27.83
CA LEU A 302 13.38 3.25 -27.01
C LEU A 302 13.08 3.52 -25.52
N ALA A 303 13.49 4.67 -25.01
CA ALA A 303 13.17 5.11 -23.65
C ALA A 303 11.65 5.22 -23.41
N ALA A 304 10.92 5.73 -24.41
CA ALA A 304 9.47 5.82 -24.39
C ALA A 304 8.79 4.44 -24.46
N LEU A 305 9.36 3.49 -25.20
CA LEU A 305 8.88 2.12 -25.25
C LEU A 305 9.05 1.40 -23.90
N TYR A 306 10.21 1.54 -23.24
CA TYR A 306 10.39 1.02 -21.87
C TYR A 306 9.39 1.62 -20.89
N ALA A 307 9.18 2.94 -20.94
CA ALA A 307 8.20 3.61 -20.08
C ALA A 307 6.75 3.16 -20.36
N LEU A 308 6.44 2.85 -21.63
CA LEU A 308 5.15 2.28 -22.00
C LEU A 308 5.00 0.86 -21.42
N LEU A 309 6.00 -0.01 -21.61
CA LEU A 309 5.97 -1.36 -21.07
C LEU A 309 5.87 -1.37 -19.55
N ALA A 310 6.61 -0.51 -18.84
CA ALA A 310 6.50 -0.37 -17.39
C ALA A 310 5.06 -0.08 -16.97
N ARG A 311 4.37 0.80 -17.72
CA ARG A 311 2.95 1.12 -17.48
C ARG A 311 2.01 -0.03 -17.81
N LEU A 312 2.26 -0.76 -18.89
CA LEU A 312 1.42 -1.90 -19.31
C LEU A 312 1.54 -3.09 -18.36
N PHE A 313 2.73 -3.31 -17.78
CA PHE A 313 3.00 -4.35 -16.79
C PHE A 313 2.75 -3.89 -15.34
N SER A 314 2.39 -2.63 -15.11
CA SER A 314 1.82 -2.20 -13.83
C SER A 314 0.35 -2.64 -13.74
N TYR A 315 -0.14 -2.99 -12.54
CA TYR A 315 -1.54 -3.39 -12.39
C TYR A 315 -2.50 -2.29 -12.88
N PRO A 316 -3.33 -2.54 -13.90
CA PRO A 316 -4.11 -1.47 -14.51
C PRO A 316 -5.39 -1.19 -13.70
N GLU A 317 -5.56 0.08 -13.29
CA GLU A 317 -6.83 0.57 -12.78
C GLU A 317 -7.92 0.51 -13.86
N ARG A 318 -9.20 0.62 -13.47
CA ARG A 318 -10.33 0.47 -14.40
C ARG A 318 -10.22 1.33 -15.65
N ARG A 319 -9.93 2.63 -15.51
CA ARG A 319 -9.77 3.54 -16.65
C ARG A 319 -8.52 3.24 -17.48
N GLN A 320 -7.41 2.92 -16.81
CA GLN A 320 -6.16 2.56 -17.49
C GLN A 320 -6.34 1.30 -18.33
N ALA A 321 -7.07 0.30 -17.85
CA ALA A 321 -7.37 -0.91 -18.62
C ALA A 321 -8.22 -0.61 -19.87
N GLU A 322 -9.15 0.35 -19.79
CA GLU A 322 -9.92 0.81 -20.96
C GLU A 322 -9.01 1.53 -21.98
N ASP A 323 -8.05 2.32 -21.52
CA ASP A 323 -7.07 3.01 -22.39
C ASP A 323 -6.06 2.02 -23.00
N HIS A 324 -5.54 1.08 -22.19
CA HIS A 324 -4.55 0.08 -22.58
C HIS A 324 -5.08 -0.98 -23.56
N THR A 325 -6.38 -1.00 -23.82
CA THR A 325 -7.02 -1.91 -24.78
C THR A 325 -7.55 -1.17 -26.01
N SER A 326 -7.23 0.13 -26.14
CA SER A 326 -7.75 0.99 -27.19
C SER A 326 -6.94 0.90 -28.49
N ILE A 327 -7.58 1.21 -29.62
CA ILE A 327 -6.90 1.36 -30.93
C ILE A 327 -5.84 2.47 -30.85
N GLU A 328 -6.03 3.46 -29.98
CA GLU A 328 -5.08 4.55 -29.77
C GLU A 328 -3.75 4.05 -29.18
N LEU A 329 -3.79 3.08 -28.26
CA LEU A 329 -2.56 2.42 -27.79
C LEU A 329 -1.84 1.73 -28.96
N LEU A 330 -2.58 1.00 -29.80
CA LEU A 330 -1.99 0.30 -30.93
C LEU A 330 -1.35 1.28 -31.93
N ARG A 331 -1.98 2.42 -32.16
CA ARG A 331 -1.44 3.53 -32.96
C ARG A 331 -0.14 4.06 -32.36
N GLN A 332 -0.13 4.33 -31.06
CA GLN A 332 1.07 4.75 -30.33
C GLN A 332 2.21 3.72 -30.45
N VAL A 333 1.91 2.44 -30.35
CA VAL A 333 2.90 1.37 -30.51
C VAL A 333 3.50 1.38 -31.93
N ARG A 334 2.67 1.51 -32.97
CA ARG A 334 3.14 1.59 -34.37
C ARG A 334 4.09 2.78 -34.57
N GLU A 335 3.75 3.95 -34.02
CA GLU A 335 4.61 5.15 -34.08
C GLU A 335 5.96 4.93 -33.39
N LEU A 336 5.98 4.26 -32.23
CA LEU A 336 7.22 3.91 -31.54
C LEU A 336 8.07 2.93 -32.37
N LEU A 337 7.46 1.90 -32.98
CA LEU A 337 8.20 0.95 -33.81
C LEU A 337 8.81 1.59 -35.07
N GLU A 338 8.08 2.52 -35.69
CA GLU A 338 8.59 3.31 -36.81
C GLU A 338 9.79 4.16 -36.39
N GLY A 339 9.73 4.80 -35.21
CA GLY A 339 10.85 5.60 -34.67
C GLY A 339 12.10 4.79 -34.31
N LEU A 340 11.96 3.51 -33.97
CA LEU A 340 13.11 2.61 -33.75
C LEU A 340 13.78 2.17 -35.05
N GLY A 341 13.09 2.29 -36.18
CA GLY A 341 13.54 1.74 -37.47
C GLY A 341 13.51 0.22 -37.50
N SER A 342 12.60 -0.42 -36.75
CA SER A 342 12.45 -1.88 -36.72
C SER A 342 12.08 -2.39 -38.12
N ARG A 343 12.88 -3.33 -38.64
CA ARG A 343 12.70 -3.89 -40.00
C ARG A 343 11.49 -4.82 -40.12
N GLU A 344 11.09 -5.45 -39.02
CA GLU A 344 10.04 -6.48 -39.02
C GLU A 344 8.67 -5.92 -38.64
N GLY A 345 8.61 -4.71 -38.05
CA GLY A 345 7.36 -4.06 -37.66
C GLY A 345 6.53 -4.89 -36.67
N LEU A 346 5.30 -4.47 -36.40
CA LEU A 346 4.37 -5.23 -35.57
C LEU A 346 3.82 -6.43 -36.37
N PRO A 347 3.90 -7.68 -35.86
CA PRO A 347 3.34 -8.84 -36.53
C PRO A 347 1.86 -8.67 -36.85
N VAL A 348 1.50 -8.99 -38.10
CA VAL A 348 0.16 -8.76 -38.64
C VAL A 348 -0.89 -9.52 -37.84
N ASP A 349 -0.59 -10.73 -37.38
CA ASP A 349 -1.49 -11.56 -36.59
C ASP A 349 -1.73 -11.01 -35.17
N VAL A 350 -0.71 -10.43 -34.53
CA VAL A 350 -0.85 -9.76 -33.23
C VAL A 350 -1.70 -8.50 -33.38
N ALA A 351 -1.41 -7.69 -34.41
CA ALA A 351 -2.16 -6.48 -34.71
C ALA A 351 -3.64 -6.75 -35.00
N MET A 352 -3.94 -7.73 -35.87
CA MET A 352 -5.31 -8.09 -36.22
C MET A 352 -6.09 -8.62 -35.01
N ARG A 353 -5.47 -9.46 -34.17
CA ARG A 353 -6.09 -9.97 -32.94
C ARG A 353 -6.41 -8.83 -31.97
N PHE A 354 -5.49 -7.89 -31.80
CA PHE A 354 -5.70 -6.70 -30.97
C PHE A 354 -6.87 -5.86 -31.50
N GLU A 355 -6.88 -5.53 -32.79
CA GLU A 355 -7.92 -4.71 -33.43
C GLU A 355 -9.31 -5.35 -33.30
N ALA A 356 -9.41 -6.67 -33.52
CA ALA A 356 -10.66 -7.41 -33.37
C ALA A 356 -11.22 -7.35 -31.94
N TRP A 357 -10.34 -7.41 -30.92
CA TRP A 357 -10.75 -7.29 -29.52
C TRP A 357 -11.03 -5.84 -29.10
N ALA A 358 -10.29 -4.88 -29.65
CA ALA A 358 -10.49 -3.46 -29.40
C ALA A 358 -11.84 -2.94 -29.91
N ALA A 359 -12.47 -3.64 -30.87
CA ALA A 359 -13.81 -3.35 -31.38
C ALA A 359 -14.93 -3.60 -30.34
N LYS A 360 -14.66 -4.35 -29.26
CA LYS A 360 -15.60 -4.51 -28.14
C LYS A 360 -15.73 -3.20 -27.35
N SER A 361 -16.81 -3.06 -26.56
CA SER A 361 -17.01 -1.88 -25.73
C SER A 361 -15.86 -1.70 -24.72
N PRO A 362 -15.39 -0.46 -24.46
CA PRO A 362 -14.23 -0.20 -23.60
C PRO A 362 -14.32 -0.89 -22.24
N THR A 363 -15.48 -0.83 -21.60
CA THR A 363 -15.71 -1.43 -20.28
C THR A 363 -15.54 -2.95 -20.28
N VAL A 364 -15.97 -3.64 -21.35
CA VAL A 364 -15.83 -5.10 -21.49
C VAL A 364 -14.37 -5.45 -21.71
N ARG A 365 -13.69 -4.84 -22.69
CA ARG A 365 -12.28 -5.13 -22.96
C ARG A 365 -11.35 -4.76 -21.80
N GLY A 366 -11.62 -3.67 -21.10
CA GLY A 366 -10.88 -3.29 -19.88
C GLY A 366 -11.11 -4.26 -18.73
N SER A 367 -12.35 -4.75 -18.54
CA SER A 367 -12.63 -5.79 -17.54
C SER A 367 -11.96 -7.12 -17.89
N ASP A 368 -12.01 -7.55 -19.16
CA ASP A 368 -11.38 -8.77 -19.65
C ASP A 368 -9.86 -8.72 -19.45
N LEU A 369 -9.22 -7.59 -19.79
CA LEU A 369 -7.79 -7.39 -19.53
C LEU A 369 -7.48 -7.52 -18.05
N ARG A 370 -8.22 -6.84 -17.17
CA ARG A 370 -7.96 -6.87 -15.71
C ARG A 370 -8.13 -8.26 -15.12
N ALA A 371 -9.17 -8.99 -15.55
CA ALA A 371 -9.40 -10.35 -15.10
C ALA A 371 -8.23 -11.26 -15.48
N GLU A 372 -7.78 -11.17 -16.73
CA GLU A 372 -6.65 -11.98 -17.22
C GLU A 372 -5.32 -11.57 -16.58
N PHE A 373 -5.07 -10.26 -16.45
CA PHE A 373 -3.89 -9.71 -15.79
C PHE A 373 -3.80 -10.19 -14.34
N THR A 374 -4.94 -10.16 -13.63
CA THR A 374 -5.02 -10.69 -12.26
C THR A 374 -4.75 -12.19 -12.28
N ARG A 375 -5.38 -12.96 -13.17
CA ARG A 375 -5.20 -14.43 -13.26
C ARG A 375 -3.74 -14.84 -13.50
N LEU A 376 -3.02 -14.16 -14.38
CA LEU A 376 -1.65 -14.53 -14.74
C LEU A 376 -0.62 -14.13 -13.67
N PHE A 377 -0.69 -12.88 -13.20
CA PHE A 377 0.39 -12.28 -12.43
C PHE A 377 0.12 -12.24 -10.91
N TYR A 378 -1.16 -12.20 -10.50
CA TYR A 378 -1.54 -11.99 -9.09
C TYR A 378 -2.38 -13.12 -8.49
N GLY A 379 -3.04 -13.93 -9.31
CA GLY A 379 -3.87 -15.06 -8.89
C GLY A 379 -3.01 -16.18 -8.32
N TYR A 380 -3.58 -16.97 -7.40
CA TYR A 380 -2.91 -18.14 -6.85
C TYR A 380 -3.42 -19.43 -7.51
N PRO A 381 -2.54 -20.32 -7.99
CA PRO A 381 -1.07 -20.17 -8.08
C PRO A 381 -0.67 -19.13 -9.15
N ARG A 382 0.41 -18.38 -8.91
CA ARG A 382 0.93 -17.40 -9.89
C ARG A 382 1.50 -18.13 -11.08
N LEU A 383 0.93 -17.89 -12.25
CA LEU A 383 1.32 -18.57 -13.50
C LEU A 383 2.53 -17.90 -14.14
N VAL A 384 2.63 -16.58 -14.04
CA VAL A 384 3.74 -15.81 -14.60
C VAL A 384 4.32 -14.89 -13.53
N PRO A 385 5.42 -15.30 -12.85
CA PRO A 385 6.13 -14.41 -11.95
C PRO A 385 6.72 -13.20 -12.69
N LEU A 386 6.64 -12.01 -12.11
CA LEU A 386 7.19 -10.77 -12.69
C LEU A 386 8.53 -10.36 -12.05
N THR A 387 9.31 -11.30 -11.51
CA THR A 387 10.56 -11.03 -10.77
C THR A 387 11.73 -11.80 -11.36
N GLY A 388 12.84 -11.12 -11.61
CA GLY A 388 14.08 -11.61 -12.21
C GLY A 388 14.64 -12.82 -11.48
N SER A 389 14.55 -12.87 -10.15
CA SER A 389 14.93 -14.04 -9.34
C SER A 389 14.30 -15.37 -9.75
N ARG A 390 13.18 -15.36 -10.50
CA ARG A 390 12.51 -16.57 -11.03
C ARG A 390 12.96 -16.98 -12.42
N TRP A 391 13.56 -16.05 -13.18
CA TRP A 391 13.85 -16.22 -14.60
C TRP A 391 15.34 -16.19 -14.89
N VAL A 392 16.06 -15.22 -14.32
CA VAL A 392 17.47 -14.98 -14.58
C VAL A 392 18.28 -16.12 -13.98
N THR A 393 18.81 -17.01 -14.81
CA THR A 393 19.63 -18.15 -14.43
C THR A 393 20.97 -18.17 -15.17
N GLN A 394 21.01 -17.61 -16.37
CA GLN A 394 22.18 -17.50 -17.24
C GLN A 394 22.69 -16.06 -17.23
N GLY A 395 23.97 -15.85 -17.51
CA GLY A 395 24.53 -14.49 -17.56
C GLY A 395 24.53 -13.74 -16.23
N ARG A 396 24.35 -14.42 -15.08
CA ARG A 396 24.42 -13.77 -13.77
C ARG A 396 25.81 -13.19 -13.51
N THR A 397 25.84 -11.97 -12.99
CA THR A 397 27.07 -11.39 -12.44
C THR A 397 27.57 -12.21 -11.25
N GLU A 398 28.87 -12.16 -10.94
CA GLU A 398 29.42 -12.80 -9.73
C GLU A 398 28.68 -12.35 -8.46
N PHE A 399 28.24 -11.08 -8.43
CA PHE A 399 27.46 -10.54 -7.32
C PHE A 399 26.06 -11.15 -7.23
N SER A 400 25.36 -11.35 -8.37
CA SER A 400 24.06 -12.04 -8.42
C SER A 400 24.17 -13.49 -7.95
N LEU A 401 25.24 -14.20 -8.33
CA LEU A 401 25.49 -15.57 -7.86
C LEU A 401 25.69 -15.64 -6.34
N ALA A 402 26.38 -14.66 -5.76
CA ALA A 402 26.70 -14.65 -4.33
C ALA A 402 25.57 -14.11 -3.43
N HIS A 403 24.80 -13.12 -3.91
CA HIS A 403 23.84 -12.37 -3.07
C HIS A 403 22.40 -12.41 -3.60
N GLY A 404 22.17 -13.04 -4.74
CA GLY A 404 20.88 -13.12 -5.40
C GLY A 404 20.59 -11.95 -6.35
N GLU A 405 19.69 -12.19 -7.29
CA GLU A 405 19.37 -11.27 -8.39
C GLU A 405 18.88 -9.90 -7.91
N ARG A 406 17.95 -9.89 -6.95
CA ARG A 406 17.44 -8.66 -6.32
C ARG A 406 18.56 -7.75 -5.78
N ALA A 407 19.58 -8.34 -5.16
CA ALA A 407 20.68 -7.56 -4.59
C ALA A 407 21.60 -7.00 -5.70
N ALA A 408 21.79 -7.76 -6.78
CA ALA A 408 22.57 -7.34 -7.95
C ALA A 408 21.90 -6.18 -8.69
N VAL A 409 20.61 -6.28 -9.01
CA VAL A 409 19.86 -5.18 -9.64
C VAL A 409 19.84 -3.95 -8.72
N GLY A 410 19.64 -4.14 -7.41
CA GLY A 410 19.71 -3.06 -6.43
C GLY A 410 21.10 -2.41 -6.31
N LEU A 411 22.18 -3.08 -6.73
CA LEU A 411 23.52 -2.47 -6.82
C LEU A 411 23.59 -1.50 -8.01
N GLU A 412 23.04 -1.87 -9.17
CA GLU A 412 23.03 -1.01 -10.37
C GLU A 412 22.28 0.30 -10.13
N TYR A 413 21.12 0.25 -9.45
CA TYR A 413 20.41 1.45 -9.01
C TYR A 413 21.29 2.34 -8.12
N ARG A 414 21.96 1.74 -7.13
CA ARG A 414 22.79 2.48 -6.16
C ARG A 414 24.01 3.12 -6.80
N LYS A 415 24.62 2.50 -7.82
CA LYS A 415 25.74 3.09 -8.58
C LYS A 415 25.34 4.44 -9.20
N LEU A 416 24.08 4.58 -9.60
CA LEU A 416 23.53 5.82 -10.18
C LEU A 416 22.82 6.72 -9.14
N GLY A 417 22.86 6.36 -7.85
CA GLY A 417 22.13 7.08 -6.79
C GLY A 417 20.61 7.00 -6.92
N LEU A 418 20.10 6.02 -7.67
CA LEU A 418 18.68 5.84 -7.94
C LEU A 418 17.99 4.99 -6.89
N LYS A 419 16.69 5.20 -6.77
CA LYS A 419 15.73 4.38 -6.01
C LYS A 419 14.58 4.01 -6.97
N ASN A 420 13.76 3.04 -6.59
CA ASN A 420 12.54 2.75 -7.36
C ASN A 420 11.64 3.99 -7.46
N ARG A 421 10.89 4.07 -8.56
CA ARG A 421 9.97 5.17 -8.82
C ARG A 421 8.98 5.34 -7.65
N PRO A 422 8.66 6.57 -7.22
CA PRO A 422 7.63 6.79 -6.20
C PRO A 422 6.29 6.19 -6.63
N GLY A 423 5.88 5.08 -6.02
CA GLY A 423 4.66 4.35 -6.43
C GLY A 423 4.88 2.88 -6.67
N ASN A 424 6.09 2.53 -7.11
CA ASN A 424 6.47 1.17 -7.41
C ASN A 424 7.06 0.53 -6.15
N GLY A 425 6.28 -0.34 -5.50
CA GLY A 425 6.68 -1.11 -4.32
C GLY A 425 7.26 -2.49 -4.67
N ASP A 426 7.40 -2.77 -5.97
CA ASP A 426 7.97 -4.02 -6.40
C ASP A 426 9.47 -4.07 -6.05
N PRO A 427 10.06 -5.26 -5.84
CA PRO A 427 11.49 -5.38 -5.62
C PRO A 427 12.29 -4.84 -6.81
N PHE A 428 13.59 -4.58 -6.61
CA PHE A 428 14.45 -4.05 -7.67
C PHE A 428 14.50 -4.97 -8.89
N ASP A 429 14.46 -6.30 -8.69
CA ASP A 429 14.40 -7.29 -9.76
C ASP A 429 12.99 -7.50 -10.33
N ALA A 430 12.02 -6.65 -10.00
CA ALA A 430 10.72 -6.76 -10.64
C ALA A 430 10.76 -6.17 -12.05
N LEU A 431 10.00 -6.78 -12.96
CA LEU A 431 9.93 -6.37 -14.37
C LEU A 431 9.62 -4.88 -14.52
N VAL A 432 8.65 -4.37 -13.75
CA VAL A 432 8.27 -2.94 -13.80
C VAL A 432 9.40 -2.04 -13.33
N SER A 433 10.12 -2.44 -12.27
CA SER A 433 11.29 -1.72 -11.76
C SER A 433 12.38 -1.67 -12.83
N GLU A 434 12.78 -2.82 -13.37
CA GLU A 434 13.82 -2.92 -14.39
C GLU A 434 13.48 -2.13 -15.67
N LEU A 435 12.21 -2.12 -16.10
CA LEU A 435 11.73 -1.28 -17.20
C LEU A 435 11.82 0.22 -16.89
N ASP A 436 11.48 0.64 -15.66
CA ASP A 436 11.65 2.04 -15.22
C ASP A 436 13.14 2.44 -15.22
N PHE A 437 14.04 1.55 -14.78
CA PHE A 437 15.48 1.77 -14.84
C PHE A 437 15.97 1.94 -16.27
N LEU A 438 15.59 1.01 -17.16
CA LEU A 438 15.94 1.07 -18.57
C LEU A 438 15.40 2.32 -19.24
N SER A 439 14.16 2.72 -18.94
CA SER A 439 13.61 4.00 -19.42
C SER A 439 14.47 5.19 -18.98
N TYR A 440 14.90 5.22 -17.71
CA TYR A 440 15.74 6.29 -17.18
C TYR A 440 17.12 6.35 -17.86
N VAL A 441 17.83 5.23 -17.90
CA VAL A 441 19.16 5.12 -18.52
C VAL A 441 19.10 5.52 -20.01
N THR A 442 18.11 4.99 -20.74
CA THR A 442 17.93 5.31 -22.17
C THR A 442 17.54 6.78 -22.38
N SER A 443 16.84 7.41 -21.42
CA SER A 443 16.56 8.85 -21.49
C SER A 443 17.82 9.70 -21.33
N LEU A 444 18.80 9.25 -20.54
CA LEU A 444 20.11 9.91 -20.44
C LEU A 444 20.93 9.72 -21.72
N GLU A 445 20.91 8.51 -22.30
CA GLU A 445 21.47 8.24 -23.63
C GLU A 445 20.88 9.19 -24.68
N ALA A 446 19.55 9.31 -24.73
CA ALA A 446 18.85 10.20 -25.67
C ALA A 446 19.27 11.66 -25.51
N ARG A 447 19.32 12.18 -24.27
CA ARG A 447 19.74 13.55 -24.00
C ARG A 447 21.18 13.82 -24.43
N ALA A 448 22.09 12.87 -24.17
CA ALA A 448 23.49 12.98 -24.59
C ALA A 448 23.61 12.94 -26.12
N PHE A 449 22.89 12.01 -26.77
CA PHE A 449 22.89 11.86 -28.23
C PHE A 449 22.36 13.11 -28.93
N GLU A 450 21.20 13.62 -28.50
CA GLU A 450 20.56 14.82 -29.05
C GLU A 450 21.37 16.10 -28.74
N GLY A 451 22.10 16.11 -27.62
CA GLY A 451 23.04 17.16 -27.25
C GLY A 451 24.38 17.11 -27.99
N GLY A 452 24.64 16.08 -28.80
CA GLY A 452 25.89 15.89 -29.55
C GLY A 452 27.07 15.37 -28.71
N ASP A 453 26.84 14.89 -27.49
CA ASP A 453 27.86 14.26 -26.64
C ASP A 453 27.92 12.75 -26.92
N ALA A 454 28.67 12.38 -27.96
CA ALA A 454 28.84 11.00 -28.38
C ALA A 454 29.54 10.12 -27.32
N GLY A 455 30.36 10.71 -26.44
CA GLY A 455 31.07 9.98 -25.38
C GLY A 455 30.08 9.48 -24.33
N SER A 456 29.34 10.42 -23.73
CA SER A 456 28.32 10.08 -22.73
C SER A 456 27.20 9.21 -23.32
N ALA A 457 26.78 9.46 -24.55
CA ALA A 457 25.78 8.63 -25.22
C ALA A 457 26.23 7.17 -25.31
N ARG A 458 27.49 6.92 -25.67
CA ARG A 458 28.04 5.56 -25.74
C ARG A 458 28.18 4.90 -24.38
N GLU A 459 28.52 5.65 -23.34
CA GLU A 459 28.60 5.12 -21.96
C GLU A 459 27.22 4.66 -21.46
N TRP A 460 26.18 5.46 -21.67
CA TRP A 460 24.81 5.09 -21.29
C TRP A 460 24.27 3.91 -22.11
N GLU A 461 24.57 3.87 -23.41
CA GLU A 461 24.25 2.73 -24.28
C GLU A 461 24.90 1.44 -23.77
N LEU A 462 26.18 1.47 -23.41
CA LEU A 462 26.89 0.31 -22.87
C LEU A 462 26.30 -0.16 -21.53
N LEU A 463 25.98 0.76 -20.63
CA LEU A 463 25.34 0.43 -19.35
C LEU A 463 23.97 -0.23 -19.55
N ARG A 464 23.19 0.27 -20.51
CA ARG A 464 21.90 -0.31 -20.88
C ARG A 464 22.04 -1.72 -21.44
N LEU A 465 22.95 -1.93 -22.39
CA LEU A 465 23.21 -3.24 -22.98
C LEU A 465 23.73 -4.24 -21.93
N ASP A 466 24.62 -3.80 -21.04
CA ASP A 466 25.15 -4.63 -19.96
C ASP A 466 24.03 -5.04 -18.98
N PHE A 467 23.14 -4.11 -18.62
CA PHE A 467 21.98 -4.39 -17.78
C PHE A 467 21.02 -5.39 -18.44
N CYS A 468 20.73 -5.23 -19.73
CA CYS A 468 19.91 -6.19 -20.48
C CYS A 468 20.57 -7.58 -20.54
N ALA A 469 21.88 -7.66 -20.75
CA ALA A 469 22.59 -8.93 -20.88
C ALA A 469 22.62 -9.73 -19.56
N HIS A 470 22.70 -9.07 -18.41
CA HIS A 470 22.92 -9.74 -17.12
C HIS A 470 21.68 -9.83 -16.22
N HIS A 471 20.67 -8.99 -16.45
CA HIS A 471 19.51 -8.85 -15.56
C HIS A 471 18.19 -8.95 -16.35
N PHE A 472 17.95 -8.01 -17.25
CA PHE A 472 16.62 -7.82 -17.82
C PHE A 472 16.25 -8.80 -18.94
N GLY A 473 17.20 -9.23 -19.77
CA GLY A 473 16.89 -9.96 -21.01
C GLY A 473 16.24 -11.33 -20.78
N GLU A 474 16.76 -12.13 -19.84
CA GLU A 474 16.18 -13.43 -19.51
C GLU A 474 14.84 -13.28 -18.76
N LEU A 475 14.71 -12.25 -17.92
CA LEU A 475 13.44 -11.89 -17.29
C LEU A 475 12.38 -11.53 -18.34
N ALA A 476 12.69 -10.62 -19.26
CA ALA A 476 11.79 -10.15 -20.30
C ALA A 476 11.34 -11.30 -21.20
N SER A 477 12.29 -12.08 -21.72
CA SER A 477 12.03 -13.23 -22.59
C SER A 477 11.22 -14.32 -21.88
N GLY A 478 11.57 -14.62 -20.63
CA GLY A 478 10.88 -15.62 -19.81
C GLY A 478 9.43 -15.25 -19.54
N VAL A 479 9.19 -13.99 -19.15
CA VAL A 479 7.83 -13.46 -18.94
C VAL A 479 7.04 -13.47 -20.25
N ALA A 480 7.61 -13.00 -21.36
CA ALA A 480 6.95 -12.98 -22.67
C ALA A 480 6.54 -14.39 -23.13
N GLN A 481 7.45 -15.36 -23.00
CA GLN A 481 7.17 -16.76 -23.33
C GLN A 481 6.05 -17.34 -22.44
N ALA A 482 6.11 -17.07 -21.13
CA ALA A 482 5.11 -17.59 -20.19
C ALA A 482 3.72 -16.99 -20.40
N ILE A 483 3.62 -15.71 -20.76
CA ILE A 483 2.34 -15.10 -21.17
C ILE A 483 1.79 -15.83 -22.38
N THR A 484 2.62 -16.07 -23.39
CA THR A 484 2.23 -16.76 -24.63
C THR A 484 1.78 -18.21 -24.37
N GLN A 485 2.35 -18.87 -23.36
CA GLN A 485 1.96 -20.23 -22.96
C GLN A 485 0.67 -20.28 -22.16
N HIS A 486 0.39 -19.25 -21.35
CA HIS A 486 -0.69 -19.28 -20.36
C HIS A 486 -1.89 -18.41 -20.72
N SER A 487 -1.85 -17.61 -21.78
CA SER A 487 -2.92 -16.67 -22.15
C SER A 487 -3.14 -16.57 -23.65
N ASP A 488 -4.41 -16.60 -24.04
CA ASP A 488 -4.87 -16.28 -25.40
C ASP A 488 -5.37 -14.82 -25.52
N ASN A 489 -5.17 -13.99 -24.49
CA ASN A 489 -5.66 -12.62 -24.49
C ASN A 489 -4.85 -11.76 -25.49
N ALA A 490 -5.56 -11.18 -26.47
CA ALA A 490 -4.95 -10.44 -27.56
C ALA A 490 -4.13 -9.22 -27.09
N PHE A 491 -4.51 -8.58 -25.99
CA PHE A 491 -3.79 -7.43 -25.43
C PHE A 491 -2.48 -7.88 -24.78
N LEU A 492 -2.51 -8.97 -24.00
CA LEU A 492 -1.30 -9.52 -23.38
C LEU A 492 -0.35 -10.15 -24.39
N ALA A 493 -0.85 -10.69 -25.51
CA ALA A 493 -0.02 -11.13 -26.62
C ALA A 493 0.80 -9.97 -27.23
N LEU A 494 0.21 -8.77 -27.34
CA LEU A 494 0.96 -7.57 -27.73
C LEU A 494 2.03 -7.22 -26.69
N TYR A 495 1.71 -7.30 -25.40
CA TYR A 495 2.64 -6.94 -24.33
C TYR A 495 3.84 -7.89 -24.30
N ALA A 496 3.58 -9.20 -24.44
CA ALA A 496 4.61 -10.23 -24.54
C ALA A 496 5.52 -9.99 -25.75
N TRP A 497 4.94 -9.71 -26.91
CA TRP A 497 5.74 -9.44 -28.12
C TRP A 497 6.61 -8.18 -27.98
N LEU A 498 6.05 -7.09 -27.45
CA LEU A 498 6.82 -5.87 -27.19
C LEU A 498 7.92 -6.08 -26.16
N LEU A 499 7.67 -6.92 -25.15
CA LEU A 499 8.65 -7.23 -24.12
C LEU A 499 9.82 -8.05 -24.68
N ASP A 500 9.52 -9.05 -25.52
CA ASP A 500 10.52 -9.87 -26.21
C ASP A 500 11.37 -9.02 -27.18
N LEU A 501 10.73 -8.07 -27.89
CA LEU A 501 11.41 -7.14 -28.78
C LEU A 501 12.50 -6.34 -28.09
N VAL A 502 12.29 -5.91 -26.84
CA VAL A 502 13.24 -5.07 -26.10
C VAL A 502 14.20 -5.86 -25.21
N ALA A 503 14.09 -7.19 -25.16
CA ALA A 503 14.80 -8.04 -24.20
C ALA A 503 16.33 -7.96 -24.36
N ASP A 504 16.82 -7.87 -25.60
CA ASP A 504 18.26 -7.77 -25.89
C ASP A 504 18.82 -6.35 -25.65
N GLY A 505 17.96 -5.39 -25.38
CA GLY A 505 18.33 -3.99 -25.28
C GLY A 505 18.82 -3.41 -26.60
N VAL A 506 18.44 -3.91 -27.77
CA VAL A 506 18.86 -3.32 -29.06
C VAL A 506 17.73 -2.58 -29.74
N ALA A 507 16.52 -3.18 -29.71
CA ALA A 507 15.27 -2.80 -30.37
C ALA A 507 15.31 -1.56 -31.29
#